data_AF-A0A6G0ZQI1-F1
#
_entry.id   AF-A0A6G0ZQI1-F1
#
_cell.length_a   1.000
_cell.length_b   1.000
_cell.length_c   1.000
_cell.angle_alpha   90.00
_cell.angle_beta   90.00
_cell.angle_gamma   90.00
#
_symmetry.space_group_name_H-M   'P 1'
#
loop_
_entity.id
_entity.type
_entity.pdbx_description
1 polymer ?
#
loop_
_entity_poly.entity_id
_entity_poly.type
_entity_poly.pdbx_seq_one_letter_code
_entity_poly.pdbx_strand_id
1 'polypeptide(L)'
;MCLYLLFLLCSLEKNSLSSEFSSLLSNTLTSRGHERLFNIAFVFTVETGFIPISLEEQFNSTDSNIKLAKTIKSQPLNSFWYKNNENFHAELVMSNQLCHLIGVSINGSLIITLIHSNISKCINFEDDEIISSENIKNLFDLSLKYKNLVSVPVKCAIMEITIGQYPSLCGVPEELISYILTKLKPPDLYSLMLSCKKMYHIVINNQLIWKKCVIEEVDKLPGTPRLPNHISDWRLCYYELNRTIKCNRKVVERVRDY
;
A
#
# COMPACT_ATOMS: atom_id res chain seq x y z
N MET A 1 -9.58 11.49 4.28
CA MET A 1 -9.64 10.20 5.01
C MET A 1 -9.22 9.00 4.11
N CYS A 2 -8.30 9.22 3.15
CA CYS A 2 -7.81 8.24 2.17
C CYS A 2 -6.46 7.58 2.53
N LEU A 3 -5.77 8.03 3.59
CA LEU A 3 -4.40 7.58 3.92
C LEU A 3 -4.28 6.10 4.32
N TYR A 4 -5.33 5.47 4.83
CA TYR A 4 -5.18 4.22 5.58
C TYR A 4 -5.41 2.93 4.76
N LEU A 5 -6.13 2.98 3.63
CA LEU A 5 -6.22 1.79 2.76
C LEU A 5 -4.90 1.49 2.04
N LEU A 6 -4.07 2.53 1.82
CA LEU A 6 -2.71 2.38 1.32
C LEU A 6 -1.74 1.84 2.36
N PHE A 7 -2.00 2.10 3.65
CA PHE A 7 -1.27 1.49 4.74
C PHE A 7 -1.39 -0.05 4.71
N LEU A 8 -2.53 -0.61 4.26
CA LEU A 8 -2.67 -2.07 4.19
C LEU A 8 -2.05 -2.72 2.95
N LEU A 9 -2.16 -2.09 1.77
CA LEU A 9 -1.41 -2.54 0.58
C LEU A 9 0.09 -2.59 0.89
N CYS A 10 0.62 -1.56 1.56
CA CYS A 10 2.02 -1.56 1.98
C CYS A 10 2.35 -2.54 3.12
N SER A 11 1.42 -2.88 4.03
CA SER A 11 1.71 -3.83 5.12
C SER A 11 1.71 -5.30 4.68
N LEU A 12 0.95 -5.65 3.63
CA LEU A 12 1.05 -6.94 2.93
C LEU A 12 2.30 -7.03 2.05
N GLU A 13 2.80 -5.88 1.56
CA GLU A 13 4.03 -5.74 0.78
C GLU A 13 5.31 -5.60 1.62
N LYS A 14 5.33 -6.01 2.90
CA LYS A 14 6.60 -6.08 3.66
C LYS A 14 7.67 -6.96 2.98
N ASN A 15 7.33 -7.70 1.91
CA ASN A 15 8.23 -8.62 1.22
C ASN A 15 8.28 -8.57 -0.33
N SER A 16 7.70 -7.59 -1.03
CA SER A 16 8.05 -7.46 -2.46
C SER A 16 7.78 -6.08 -3.04
N LEU A 17 8.78 -5.21 -3.02
CA LEU A 17 8.96 -4.28 -4.14
C LEU A 17 9.01 -5.12 -5.41
N SER A 18 8.37 -4.66 -6.50
CA SER A 18 8.58 -5.33 -7.80
C SER A 18 10.10 -5.34 -8.09
N SER A 19 10.59 -6.39 -8.74
CA SER A 19 12.02 -6.52 -9.04
C SER A 19 12.53 -5.32 -9.85
N GLU A 20 11.66 -4.73 -10.67
CA GLU A 20 11.94 -3.53 -11.44
C GLU A 20 12.13 -2.29 -10.55
N PHE A 21 11.23 -2.02 -9.61
CA PHE A 21 11.37 -0.88 -8.70
C PHE A 21 12.52 -1.06 -7.72
N SER A 22 12.78 -2.29 -7.27
CA SER A 22 13.98 -2.62 -6.49
C SER A 22 15.26 -2.29 -7.26
N SER A 23 15.29 -2.66 -8.54
CA SER A 23 16.41 -2.33 -9.43
C SER A 23 16.51 -0.83 -9.68
N LEU A 24 15.41 -0.12 -9.83
CA LEU A 24 15.42 1.33 -10.04
C LEU A 24 15.93 2.07 -8.79
N LEU A 25 15.51 1.62 -7.60
CA LEU A 25 16.05 2.10 -6.32
C LEU A 25 17.55 1.81 -6.19
N SER A 26 18.04 0.65 -6.64
CA SER A 26 19.48 0.39 -6.64
C SER A 26 20.28 1.36 -7.52
N ASN A 27 19.70 1.89 -8.60
CA ASN A 27 20.35 2.91 -9.43
C ASN A 27 20.50 4.24 -8.70
N THR A 28 19.63 4.57 -7.73
CA THR A 28 19.76 5.80 -6.94
C THR A 28 21.05 5.80 -6.10
N LEU A 29 21.55 4.62 -5.73
CA LEU A 29 22.77 4.46 -4.94
C LEU A 29 24.04 4.92 -5.68
N THR A 30 23.97 5.08 -7.00
CA THR A 30 25.09 5.64 -7.81
C THR A 30 25.32 7.13 -7.55
N SER A 31 24.28 7.86 -7.14
CA SER A 31 24.34 9.29 -6.78
C SER A 31 24.71 9.49 -5.29
N ARG A 32 25.09 10.71 -4.89
CA ARG A 32 25.50 11.05 -3.51
C ARG A 32 24.74 12.27 -2.96
N GLY A 33 24.66 12.37 -1.63
CA GLY A 33 24.01 13.48 -0.92
C GLY A 33 22.56 13.71 -1.36
N HIS A 34 22.16 14.98 -1.46
CA HIS A 34 20.80 15.37 -1.83
C HIS A 34 20.32 14.82 -3.18
N GLU A 35 21.22 14.58 -4.15
CA GLU A 35 20.82 13.96 -5.42
C GLU A 35 20.28 12.54 -5.23
N ARG A 36 20.90 11.77 -4.33
CA ARG A 36 20.42 10.44 -3.94
C ARG A 36 19.04 10.52 -3.30
N LEU A 37 18.88 11.43 -2.36
CA LEU A 37 17.60 11.66 -1.67
C LEU A 37 16.49 12.02 -2.66
N PHE A 38 16.79 12.91 -3.61
CA PHE A 38 15.85 13.30 -4.65
C PHE A 38 15.51 12.14 -5.59
N ASN A 39 16.51 11.39 -6.05
CA ASN A 39 16.32 10.20 -6.88
C ASN A 39 15.45 9.14 -6.19
N ILE A 40 15.62 8.93 -4.88
CA ILE A 40 14.77 8.03 -4.09
C ILE A 40 13.32 8.52 -4.07
N ALA A 41 13.11 9.80 -3.78
CA ALA A 41 11.77 10.37 -3.78
C ALA A 41 11.11 10.31 -5.16
N PHE A 42 11.87 10.57 -6.22
CA PHE A 42 11.42 10.45 -7.60
C PHE A 42 10.93 9.02 -7.89
N VAL A 43 11.73 8.00 -7.55
CA VAL A 43 11.35 6.60 -7.73
C VAL A 43 10.08 6.25 -6.95
N PHE A 44 9.95 6.68 -5.69
CA PHE A 44 8.73 6.46 -4.91
C PHE A 44 7.51 7.14 -5.51
N THR A 45 7.69 8.31 -6.11
CA THR A 45 6.61 9.04 -6.80
C THR A 45 6.16 8.28 -8.03
N VAL A 46 7.09 7.83 -8.87
CA VAL A 46 6.83 7.01 -10.05
C VAL A 46 6.11 5.71 -9.68
N GLU A 47 6.55 5.05 -8.61
CA GLU A 47 5.94 3.82 -8.11
C GLU A 47 4.45 3.99 -7.76
N THR A 48 4.06 5.19 -7.32
CA THR A 48 2.66 5.52 -7.04
C THR A 48 1.80 5.84 -8.26
N GLY A 49 2.38 5.82 -9.46
CA GLY A 49 1.69 5.97 -10.75
C GLY A 49 1.88 7.32 -11.44
N PHE A 50 2.79 8.17 -10.94
CA PHE A 50 3.13 9.42 -11.62
C PHE A 50 4.12 9.13 -12.75
N ILE A 51 3.89 9.75 -13.91
CA ILE A 51 4.69 9.53 -15.13
C ILE A 51 5.56 10.77 -15.35
N PRO A 52 6.88 10.66 -15.56
CA PRO A 52 7.67 11.82 -15.98
C PRO A 52 7.12 12.44 -17.25
N ILE A 53 7.03 13.78 -17.31
CA ILE A 53 6.40 14.48 -18.45
C ILE A 53 7.03 14.10 -19.80
N SER A 54 8.34 13.86 -19.81
CA SER A 54 9.08 13.42 -21.00
C SER A 54 8.64 12.04 -21.55
N LEU A 55 7.89 11.27 -20.77
CA LEU A 55 7.35 9.97 -21.13
C LEU A 55 5.82 9.96 -21.26
N GLU A 56 5.13 11.08 -21.06
CA GLU A 56 3.66 11.14 -21.05
C GLU A 56 3.05 10.56 -22.33
N GLU A 57 3.56 10.93 -23.50
CA GLU A 57 3.04 10.46 -24.79
C GLU A 57 3.24 8.94 -25.02
N GLN A 58 4.14 8.30 -24.27
CA GLN A 58 4.47 6.88 -24.41
C GLN A 58 3.64 5.97 -23.50
N PHE A 59 2.91 6.56 -22.56
CA PHE A 59 2.18 5.84 -21.52
C PHE A 59 0.73 6.31 -21.44
N ASN A 60 -0.20 5.36 -21.50
CA ASN A 60 -1.60 5.63 -21.22
C ASN A 60 -1.98 5.18 -19.80
N SER A 61 -3.19 5.55 -19.36
CA SER A 61 -3.72 5.22 -18.03
C SER A 61 -3.91 3.72 -17.77
N THR A 62 -3.79 2.87 -18.79
CA THR A 62 -3.88 1.40 -18.68
C THR A 62 -2.52 0.71 -18.63
N ASP A 63 -1.43 1.44 -18.91
CA ASP A 63 -0.08 0.90 -18.83
C ASP A 63 0.31 0.62 -17.37
N SER A 64 0.95 -0.53 -17.15
CA SER A 64 1.42 -0.91 -15.82
C SER A 64 2.61 -0.04 -15.37
N ASN A 65 2.67 0.28 -14.07
CA ASN A 65 3.83 0.93 -13.45
C ASN A 65 5.14 0.12 -13.65
N ILE A 66 5.06 -1.19 -13.88
CA ILE A 66 6.21 -2.05 -14.20
C ILE A 66 6.82 -1.68 -15.55
N LYS A 67 5.98 -1.42 -16.58
CA LYS A 67 6.46 -0.96 -17.89
C LYS A 67 7.14 0.40 -17.76
N LEU A 68 6.58 1.31 -16.96
CA LEU A 68 7.17 2.61 -16.66
C LEU A 68 8.55 2.48 -15.99
N ALA A 69 8.66 1.64 -14.97
CA ALA A 69 9.93 1.37 -14.29
C ALA A 69 11.00 0.83 -15.25
N LYS A 70 10.63 -0.04 -16.20
CA LYS A 70 11.55 -0.57 -17.22
C LYS A 70 12.04 0.53 -18.16
N THR A 71 11.15 1.40 -18.63
CA THR A 71 11.53 2.53 -19.49
C THR A 71 12.46 3.49 -18.77
N ILE A 72 12.14 3.88 -17.54
CA ILE A 72 13.01 4.78 -16.75
C ILE A 72 14.37 4.13 -16.49
N LYS A 73 14.41 2.83 -16.17
CA LYS A 73 15.67 2.09 -15.95
C LYS A 73 16.60 2.10 -17.16
N SER A 74 16.07 2.23 -18.38
CA SER A 74 16.88 2.29 -19.60
C SER A 74 17.63 3.62 -19.78
N GLN A 75 17.37 4.62 -18.93
CA GLN A 75 17.98 5.94 -18.99
C GLN A 75 18.59 6.35 -17.63
N PRO A 76 19.55 7.28 -17.61
CA PRO A 76 20.03 7.90 -16.37
C PRO A 76 18.88 8.59 -15.63
N LEU A 77 18.77 8.42 -14.31
CA LEU A 77 17.66 9.02 -13.53
C LEU A 77 17.61 10.55 -13.63
N ASN A 78 18.77 11.19 -13.80
CA ASN A 78 18.88 12.63 -13.98
C ASN A 78 18.42 13.15 -15.35
N SER A 79 17.96 12.28 -16.28
CA SER A 79 17.28 12.74 -17.49
C SER A 79 15.83 13.19 -17.23
N PHE A 80 15.26 12.83 -16.08
CA PHE A 80 13.85 13.08 -15.74
C PHE A 80 13.65 14.25 -14.79
N TRP A 81 14.73 14.92 -14.38
CA TRP A 81 14.70 16.06 -13.49
C TRP A 81 15.87 16.99 -13.78
N TYR A 82 15.77 18.23 -13.32
CA TYR A 82 16.83 19.21 -13.44
C TYR A 82 17.12 19.88 -12.09
N LYS A 83 18.33 20.43 -11.95
CA LYS A 83 18.76 21.19 -10.79
C LYS A 83 18.80 22.68 -11.16
N ASN A 84 18.19 23.51 -10.33
CA ASN A 84 18.24 24.97 -10.44
C ASN A 84 18.72 25.53 -9.09
N ASN A 85 19.93 26.11 -9.06
CA ASN A 85 20.66 26.40 -7.83
C ASN A 85 20.77 25.15 -6.95
N GLU A 86 20.39 25.20 -5.68
CA GLU A 86 20.36 24.04 -4.78
C GLU A 86 19.01 23.31 -4.73
N ASN A 87 18.12 23.60 -5.67
CA ASN A 87 16.80 22.97 -5.75
C ASN A 87 16.72 21.96 -6.89
N PHE A 88 16.07 20.84 -6.64
CA PHE A 88 15.81 19.78 -7.59
C PHE A 88 14.37 19.86 -8.07
N HIS A 89 14.12 19.63 -9.35
CA HIS A 89 12.81 19.79 -9.97
C HIS A 89 12.54 18.66 -10.95
N ALA A 90 11.41 17.98 -10.80
CA ALA A 90 10.88 17.03 -11.77
C ALA A 90 9.42 17.38 -12.11
N GLU A 91 9.11 17.32 -13.40
CA GLU A 91 7.75 17.50 -13.91
C GLU A 91 7.15 16.12 -14.20
N LEU A 92 5.97 15.90 -13.62
CA LEU A 92 5.30 14.61 -13.62
C LEU A 92 3.84 14.81 -14.03
N VAL A 93 3.22 13.78 -14.57
CA VAL A 93 1.81 13.75 -14.96
C VAL A 93 1.12 12.59 -14.25
N MET A 94 -0.09 12.85 -13.75
CA MET A 94 -0.97 11.85 -13.19
C MET A 94 -2.39 12.16 -13.65
N SER A 95 -3.07 11.21 -14.31
CA SER A 95 -4.43 11.40 -14.83
C SER A 95 -4.59 12.69 -15.67
N ASN A 96 -3.61 12.94 -16.57
CA ASN A 96 -3.53 14.13 -17.43
C ASN A 96 -3.42 15.46 -16.66
N GLN A 97 -2.97 15.41 -15.40
CA GLN A 97 -2.73 16.59 -14.58
C GLN A 97 -1.24 16.74 -14.30
N LEU A 98 -0.72 17.94 -14.57
CA LEU A 98 0.65 18.31 -14.27
C LEU A 98 0.87 18.40 -12.76
N CYS A 99 2.00 17.84 -12.33
CA CYS A 99 2.49 17.81 -10.97
C CYS A 99 3.98 18.17 -10.95
N HIS A 100 4.42 18.79 -9.86
CA HIS A 100 5.81 19.16 -9.66
C HIS A 100 6.36 18.48 -8.41
N LEU A 101 7.43 17.71 -8.58
CA LEU A 101 8.24 17.20 -7.48
C LEU A 101 9.44 18.13 -7.29
N ILE A 102 9.54 18.74 -6.12
CA ILE A 102 10.56 19.74 -5.80
C ILE A 102 11.35 19.28 -4.57
N GLY A 103 12.68 19.29 -4.66
CA GLY A 103 13.59 19.08 -3.54
C GLY A 103 14.29 20.38 -3.17
N VAL A 104 14.17 20.83 -1.92
CA VAL A 104 14.85 22.04 -1.42
C VAL A 104 15.84 21.64 -0.34
N SER A 105 17.12 21.93 -0.56
CA SER A 105 18.19 21.60 0.38
C SER A 105 18.24 22.57 1.55
N ILE A 106 18.23 22.05 2.78
CA ILE A 106 18.33 22.83 4.02
C ILE A 106 19.23 22.10 5.02
N ASN A 107 20.39 22.69 5.35
CA ASN A 107 21.26 22.27 6.46
C ASN A 107 21.55 20.75 6.53
N GLY A 108 21.92 20.11 5.42
CA GLY A 108 22.18 18.65 5.40
C GLY A 108 20.90 17.80 5.38
N SER A 109 19.78 18.36 4.93
CA SER A 109 18.54 17.63 4.68
C SER A 109 17.91 18.14 3.39
N LEU A 110 17.00 17.34 2.83
CA LEU A 110 16.27 17.67 1.61
C LEU A 110 14.76 17.62 1.90
N ILE A 111 14.11 18.78 1.83
CA ILE A 111 12.65 18.85 1.88
C ILE A 111 12.12 18.49 0.50
N ILE A 112 11.46 17.34 0.42
CA ILE A 112 10.74 16.92 -0.78
C ILE A 112 9.31 17.40 -0.71
N THR A 113 8.85 18.09 -1.74
CA THR A 113 7.48 18.56 -1.90
C THR A 113 6.90 18.05 -3.21
N LEU A 114 5.71 17.46 -3.17
CA LEU A 114 4.91 17.16 -4.37
C LEU A 114 3.72 18.11 -4.41
N ILE A 115 3.56 18.78 -5.56
CA ILE A 115 2.58 19.85 -5.75
C ILE A 115 1.73 19.53 -6.99
N HIS A 116 0.42 19.70 -6.85
CA HIS A 116 -0.52 19.77 -7.95
C HIS A 116 -1.52 20.89 -7.67
N SER A 117 -1.58 21.90 -8.54
CA SER A 117 -2.45 23.08 -8.34
C SER A 117 -2.24 23.67 -6.93
N ASN A 118 -3.31 23.85 -6.15
CA ASN A 118 -3.28 24.36 -4.79
C ASN A 118 -3.02 23.27 -3.71
N ILE A 119 -2.78 22.03 -4.12
CA ILE A 119 -2.52 20.91 -3.20
C ILE A 119 -1.02 20.65 -3.15
N SER A 120 -0.44 20.78 -1.96
CA SER A 120 0.96 20.44 -1.72
C SER A 120 1.10 19.57 -0.49
N LYS A 121 2.04 18.62 -0.57
CA LYS A 121 2.50 17.82 0.56
C LYS A 121 4.00 17.73 0.54
N CYS A 122 4.60 17.75 1.72
CA CYS A 122 6.04 17.68 1.86
C CYS A 122 6.47 16.71 2.96
N ILE A 123 7.74 16.31 2.88
CA ILE A 123 8.44 15.50 3.87
C ILE A 123 9.91 15.86 3.86
N ASN A 124 10.53 15.84 5.04
CA ASN A 124 11.97 16.03 5.16
C ASN A 124 12.71 14.68 5.03
N PHE A 125 13.71 14.62 4.15
CA PHE A 125 14.68 13.54 4.08
C PHE A 125 15.98 14.02 4.72
N GLU A 126 16.37 13.43 5.83
CA GLU A 126 17.64 13.74 6.50
C GLU A 126 18.79 13.04 5.76
N ASP A 127 19.89 13.75 5.53
CA ASP A 127 21.13 13.22 4.93
C ASP A 127 21.92 12.47 6.02
N ASP A 128 21.27 11.52 6.70
CA ASP A 128 21.96 10.63 7.62
C ASP A 128 22.54 9.44 6.84
N GLU A 129 23.57 8.81 7.41
CA GLU A 129 24.20 7.54 7.00
C GLU A 129 23.22 6.35 6.83
N ILE A 130 21.91 6.59 6.98
CA ILE A 130 20.76 5.68 6.87
C ILE A 130 20.66 5.00 5.50
N ILE A 131 21.19 5.60 4.43
CA ILE A 131 21.18 5.04 3.08
C ILE A 131 22.58 4.56 2.69
N SER A 132 23.17 3.70 3.53
CA SER A 132 24.18 2.74 3.05
C SER A 132 23.47 1.63 2.28
N SER A 133 24.15 1.00 1.31
CA SER A 133 23.61 -0.12 0.52
C SER A 133 23.14 -1.31 1.37
N GLU A 134 23.52 -1.36 2.65
CA GLU A 134 23.21 -2.43 3.59
C GLU A 134 21.86 -2.26 4.32
N ASN A 135 21.20 -1.09 4.21
CA ASN A 135 20.02 -0.74 5.02
C ASN A 135 18.70 -0.64 4.23
N ILE A 136 18.40 -1.68 3.42
CA ILE A 136 17.17 -1.78 2.61
C ILE A 136 15.88 -1.64 3.46
N LYS A 137 15.90 -2.08 4.73
CA LYS A 137 14.75 -1.93 5.64
C LYS A 137 14.38 -0.46 5.88
N ASN A 138 15.37 0.42 5.99
CA ASN A 138 15.14 1.85 6.19
C ASN A 138 14.53 2.50 4.95
N LEU A 139 14.90 2.04 3.74
CA LEU A 139 14.29 2.50 2.49
C LEU A 139 12.81 2.10 2.38
N PHE A 140 12.45 0.92 2.88
CA PHE A 140 11.05 0.50 2.90
C PHE A 140 10.21 1.39 3.83
N ASP A 141 10.67 1.62 5.05
CA ASP A 141 9.96 2.49 6.00
C ASP A 141 9.89 3.93 5.49
N LEU A 142 10.96 4.42 4.85
CA LEU A 142 10.98 5.72 4.19
C LEU A 142 10.00 5.78 3.01
N SER A 143 9.95 4.73 2.18
CA SER A 143 8.99 4.61 1.07
C SER A 143 7.56 4.69 1.58
N LEU A 144 7.25 3.92 2.63
CA LEU A 144 5.94 3.91 3.25
C LEU A 144 5.57 5.29 3.80
N LYS A 145 6.48 5.92 4.54
CA LYS A 145 6.30 7.24 5.11
C LYS A 145 6.09 8.29 4.02
N TYR A 146 6.93 8.29 2.98
CA TYR A 146 6.84 9.19 1.83
C TYR A 146 5.49 9.04 1.11
N LYS A 147 5.13 7.82 0.72
CA LYS A 147 3.90 7.55 -0.02
C LYS A 147 2.68 8.01 0.77
N ASN A 148 2.61 7.66 2.05
CA ASN A 148 1.47 8.00 2.91
C ASN A 148 1.33 9.51 3.15
N LEU A 149 2.43 10.22 3.35
CA LEU A 149 2.38 11.65 3.68
C LEU A 149 2.32 12.55 2.45
N VAL A 150 2.89 12.10 1.33
CA VAL A 150 3.14 12.94 0.15
C VAL A 150 2.41 12.44 -1.09
N SER A 151 2.89 11.37 -1.72
CA SER A 151 2.43 11.04 -3.08
C SER A 151 1.00 10.52 -3.13
N VAL A 152 0.56 9.76 -2.12
CA VAL A 152 -0.81 9.24 -2.05
C VAL A 152 -1.85 10.32 -1.81
N PRO A 153 -1.69 11.23 -0.81
CA PRO A 153 -2.65 12.31 -0.65
C PRO A 153 -2.79 13.19 -1.90
N VAL A 154 -1.67 13.49 -2.58
CA VAL A 154 -1.70 14.27 -3.83
C VAL A 154 -2.41 13.48 -4.93
N LYS A 155 -2.08 12.19 -5.11
CA LYS A 155 -2.77 11.29 -6.05
C LYS A 155 -4.27 11.26 -5.80
N CYS A 156 -4.69 11.02 -4.55
CA CYS A 156 -6.12 10.99 -4.21
C CYS A 156 -6.80 12.31 -4.55
N ALA A 157 -6.17 13.45 -4.25
CA ALA A 157 -6.73 14.75 -4.57
C ALA A 157 -6.85 14.98 -6.09
N ILE A 158 -5.86 14.58 -6.89
CA ILE A 158 -5.93 14.61 -8.36
C ILE A 158 -7.07 13.76 -8.87
N MET A 159 -7.21 12.54 -8.35
CA MET A 159 -8.24 11.60 -8.78
C MET A 159 -9.64 12.05 -8.34
N GLU A 160 -9.74 12.72 -7.19
CA GLU A 160 -10.97 13.37 -6.74
C GLU A 160 -11.41 14.49 -7.69
N ILE A 161 -10.46 15.31 -8.16
CA ILE A 161 -10.73 16.41 -9.10
C ILE A 161 -11.09 15.88 -10.50
N THR A 162 -10.36 14.88 -10.99
CA THR A 162 -10.45 14.41 -12.39
C THR A 162 -11.57 13.40 -12.63
N ILE A 163 -11.81 12.49 -11.69
CA ILE A 163 -12.73 11.35 -11.85
C ILE A 163 -13.91 11.45 -10.88
N GLY A 164 -13.90 12.39 -9.92
CA GLY A 164 -14.94 12.56 -8.92
C GLY A 164 -14.72 11.62 -7.73
N GLN A 165 -15.58 10.63 -7.51
CA GLN A 165 -15.32 9.65 -6.46
C GLN A 165 -14.25 8.66 -6.91
N TYR A 166 -13.02 8.85 -6.43
CA TYR A 166 -11.96 7.86 -6.63
C TYR A 166 -12.43 6.50 -6.07
N PRO A 167 -12.44 5.41 -6.87
CA PRO A 167 -12.93 4.12 -6.41
C PRO A 167 -12.02 3.60 -5.30
N SER A 168 -12.45 3.82 -4.07
CA SER A 168 -11.92 3.16 -2.90
C SER A 168 -12.95 2.17 -2.41
N LEU A 169 -12.50 1.05 -1.83
CA LEU A 169 -13.42 0.10 -1.19
C LEU A 169 -14.33 0.81 -0.17
N CYS A 170 -13.84 1.87 0.48
CA CYS A 170 -14.63 2.67 1.42
C CYS A 170 -15.68 3.59 0.78
N GLY A 171 -15.57 3.90 -0.51
CA GLY A 171 -16.53 4.69 -1.29
C GLY A 171 -17.66 3.85 -1.90
N VAL A 172 -17.58 2.53 -1.78
CA VAL A 172 -18.63 1.59 -2.20
C VAL A 172 -19.73 1.54 -1.11
N PRO A 173 -21.02 1.37 -1.48
CA PRO A 173 -22.09 1.10 -0.51
C PRO A 173 -21.78 -0.08 0.43
N GLU A 174 -22.16 0.03 1.70
CA GLU A 174 -21.77 -0.93 2.74
C GLU A 174 -22.31 -2.34 2.48
N GLU A 175 -23.44 -2.47 1.78
CA GLU A 175 -24.03 -3.73 1.36
C GLU A 175 -23.14 -4.44 0.34
N LEU A 176 -22.57 -3.70 -0.61
CA LEU A 176 -21.65 -4.21 -1.62
C LEU A 176 -20.29 -4.55 -1.02
N ILE A 177 -19.78 -3.72 -0.10
CA ILE A 177 -18.60 -4.06 0.69
C ILE A 177 -18.84 -5.37 1.43
N SER A 178 -19.95 -5.48 2.17
CA SER A 178 -20.32 -6.69 2.91
C SER A 178 -20.40 -7.93 2.01
N TYR A 179 -20.98 -7.79 0.82
CA TYR A 179 -21.02 -8.85 -0.18
C TYR A 179 -19.62 -9.30 -0.62
N ILE A 180 -18.72 -8.37 -0.93
CA ILE A 180 -17.31 -8.66 -1.28
C ILE A 180 -16.62 -9.38 -0.12
N LEU A 181 -16.77 -8.87 1.10
CA LEU A 181 -16.17 -9.44 2.31
C LEU A 181 -16.65 -10.88 2.56
N THR A 182 -17.90 -11.20 2.25
CA THR A 182 -18.38 -12.57 2.38
C THR A 182 -17.62 -13.55 1.49
N LYS A 183 -16.94 -13.11 0.43
CA LYS A 183 -16.15 -13.98 -0.46
C LYS A 183 -14.73 -14.24 0.04
N LEU A 184 -14.26 -13.51 1.05
CA LEU A 184 -12.91 -13.63 1.60
C LEU A 184 -12.82 -14.75 2.64
N LYS A 185 -11.63 -15.35 2.77
CA LYS A 185 -11.35 -16.32 3.83
C LYS A 185 -11.05 -15.60 5.15
N PRO A 186 -11.22 -16.27 6.31
CA PRO A 186 -10.96 -15.65 7.61
C PRO A 186 -9.58 -14.99 7.77
N PRO A 187 -8.45 -15.56 7.29
CA PRO A 187 -7.15 -14.89 7.37
C PRO A 187 -7.10 -13.55 6.60
N ASP A 188 -7.75 -13.49 5.44
CA ASP A 188 -7.82 -12.29 4.61
C ASP A 188 -8.73 -11.25 5.27
N LEU A 189 -9.83 -11.69 5.89
CA LEU A 189 -10.72 -10.83 6.68
C LEU A 189 -9.98 -10.18 7.86
N TYR A 190 -9.19 -10.95 8.62
CA TYR A 190 -8.38 -10.40 9.71
C TYR A 190 -7.35 -9.40 9.19
N SER A 191 -6.67 -9.73 8.09
CA SER A 191 -5.74 -8.80 7.44
C SER A 191 -6.45 -7.51 7.06
N LEU A 192 -7.66 -7.60 6.50
CA LEU A 192 -8.43 -6.42 6.12
C LEU A 192 -8.96 -5.62 7.32
N MET A 193 -9.33 -6.27 8.43
CA MET A 193 -9.74 -5.58 9.67
C MET A 193 -8.63 -4.68 10.22
N LEU A 194 -7.36 -5.05 10.01
CA LEU A 194 -6.22 -4.23 10.39
C LEU A 194 -6.03 -3.00 9.49
N SER A 195 -6.79 -2.88 8.38
CA SER A 195 -6.62 -1.80 7.39
C SER A 195 -7.05 -0.47 7.94
N CYS A 196 -8.26 -0.43 8.51
CA CYS A 196 -8.85 0.79 8.98
C CYS A 196 -10.00 0.50 9.93
N LYS A 197 -10.31 1.48 10.78
CA LYS A 197 -11.43 1.39 11.73
C LYS A 197 -12.76 1.08 11.03
N LYS A 198 -13.00 1.63 9.83
CA LYS A 198 -14.22 1.35 9.06
C LYS A 198 -14.31 -0.14 8.70
N MET A 199 -13.26 -0.74 8.13
CA MET A 199 -13.23 -2.17 7.80
C MET A 199 -13.30 -3.05 9.05
N TYR A 200 -12.61 -2.65 10.13
CA TYR A 200 -12.74 -3.31 11.42
C TYR A 200 -14.21 -3.35 11.87
N HIS A 201 -14.90 -2.22 11.87
CA HIS A 201 -16.30 -2.13 12.30
C HIS A 201 -17.26 -2.88 11.36
N ILE A 202 -17.05 -2.78 10.04
CA ILE A 202 -17.86 -3.51 9.06
C ILE A 202 -17.72 -5.02 9.28
N VAL A 203 -16.49 -5.54 9.38
CA VAL A 203 -16.28 -6.99 9.55
C VAL A 203 -16.73 -7.45 10.94
N ILE A 204 -16.38 -6.73 12.01
CA ILE A 204 -16.65 -7.21 13.38
C ILE A 204 -18.14 -7.22 13.72
N ASN A 205 -18.92 -6.27 13.19
CA ASN A 205 -20.35 -6.16 13.47
C ASN A 205 -21.22 -6.95 12.50
N ASN A 206 -20.66 -7.43 11.38
CA ASN A 206 -21.43 -8.13 10.36
C ASN A 206 -21.58 -9.63 10.69
N GLN A 207 -22.72 -9.96 11.29
CA GLN A 207 -23.07 -11.32 11.69
C GLN A 207 -23.19 -12.30 10.50
N LEU A 208 -23.48 -11.82 9.29
CA LEU A 208 -23.60 -12.68 8.10
C LEU A 208 -22.24 -13.22 7.66
N ILE A 209 -21.19 -12.39 7.72
CA ILE A 209 -19.82 -12.82 7.42
C ILE A 209 -19.42 -13.95 8.37
N TRP A 210 -19.59 -13.74 9.68
CA TRP A 210 -19.21 -14.73 10.69
C TRP A 210 -20.04 -16.00 10.61
N LYS A 211 -21.35 -15.87 10.35
CA LYS A 211 -22.24 -17.03 10.13
C LYS A 211 -21.73 -17.90 8.99
N LYS A 212 -21.37 -17.27 7.86
CA LYS A 212 -20.80 -17.98 6.72
C LYS A 212 -19.51 -18.69 7.10
N CYS A 213 -18.57 -18.02 7.77
CA CYS A 213 -17.31 -18.62 8.20
C CYS A 213 -17.51 -19.83 9.12
N VAL A 214 -18.48 -19.77 10.04
CA VAL A 214 -18.83 -20.91 10.92
C VAL A 214 -19.35 -22.09 10.10
N ILE A 215 -20.30 -21.87 9.20
CA ILE A 215 -20.87 -22.93 8.36
C ILE A 215 -19.79 -23.61 7.53
N GLU A 216 -18.93 -22.83 6.85
CA GLU A 216 -17.85 -23.36 6.03
C GLU A 216 -16.81 -24.17 6.83
N GLU A 217 -16.56 -23.81 8.10
CA GLU A 217 -15.66 -24.59 8.97
C GLU A 217 -16.33 -25.86 9.51
N VAL A 218 -17.62 -25.82 9.82
CA VAL A 218 -18.39 -26.99 10.26
C VAL A 218 -18.50 -28.04 9.14
N ASP A 219 -18.75 -27.61 7.90
CA ASP A 219 -18.85 -28.49 6.74
C ASP A 219 -17.54 -29.26 6.46
N LYS A 220 -16.40 -28.74 6.91
CA LYS A 220 -15.09 -29.40 6.77
C LYS A 220 -14.82 -30.46 7.84
N LEU A 221 -15.63 -30.54 8.91
CA LEU A 221 -15.40 -31.45 10.02
C LEU A 221 -16.07 -32.81 9.79
N PRO A 222 -15.35 -33.94 9.98
CA PRO A 222 -15.94 -35.26 9.91
C PRO A 222 -16.88 -35.48 11.10
N GLY A 223 -18.16 -35.74 10.80
CA GLY A 223 -19.23 -35.78 11.80
C GLY A 223 -19.67 -34.36 12.13
N THR A 224 -20.68 -33.86 11.42
CA THR A 224 -21.19 -32.49 11.54
C THR A 224 -21.56 -32.18 12.99
N PRO A 225 -20.79 -31.35 13.72
CA PRO A 225 -21.22 -30.89 15.03
C PRO A 225 -22.55 -30.15 14.86
N ARG A 226 -23.57 -30.54 15.63
CA ARG A 226 -24.86 -29.84 15.61
C ARG A 226 -24.64 -28.42 16.12
N LEU A 227 -24.76 -27.44 15.23
CA LEU A 227 -24.80 -26.05 15.62
C LEU A 227 -25.97 -25.82 16.59
N PRO A 228 -25.81 -24.99 17.63
CA PRO A 228 -26.91 -24.59 18.50
C PRO A 228 -28.08 -24.04 17.68
N ASN A 229 -29.31 -24.38 18.10
CA ASN A 229 -30.54 -23.93 17.42
C ASN A 229 -30.69 -22.40 17.40
N HIS A 230 -29.99 -21.69 18.30
CA HIS A 230 -29.96 -20.24 18.34
C HIS A 230 -28.54 -19.74 18.66
N ILE A 231 -27.97 -18.95 17.76
CA ILE A 231 -26.66 -18.32 17.94
C ILE A 231 -26.88 -16.80 17.96
N SER A 232 -26.58 -16.19 19.11
CA SER A 232 -26.73 -14.75 19.33
C SER A 232 -25.56 -13.93 18.77
N ASP A 233 -24.35 -14.50 18.74
CA ASP A 233 -23.16 -13.90 18.12
C ASP A 233 -22.34 -14.97 17.39
N TRP A 234 -22.41 -14.94 16.06
CA TRP A 234 -21.70 -15.87 15.19
C TRP A 234 -20.19 -15.71 15.26
N ARG A 235 -19.69 -14.53 15.64
CA ARG A 235 -18.26 -14.28 15.81
C ARG A 235 -17.70 -15.03 17.01
N LEU A 236 -18.40 -14.98 18.15
CA LEU A 236 -18.00 -15.75 19.33
C LEU A 236 -18.05 -17.25 19.04
N CYS A 237 -19.10 -17.72 18.36
CA CYS A 237 -19.22 -19.10 17.90
C CYS A 237 -18.02 -19.52 17.02
N TYR A 238 -17.60 -18.66 16.09
CA TYR A 238 -16.42 -18.90 15.26
C TYR A 238 -15.12 -19.05 16.08
N TYR A 239 -14.92 -18.21 17.10
CA TYR A 239 -13.75 -18.29 17.97
C TYR A 239 -13.74 -19.56 18.81
N GLU A 240 -14.90 -19.96 19.35
CA GLU A 240 -15.04 -21.19 20.13
C GLU A 240 -14.80 -22.44 19.28
N LEU A 241 -15.36 -22.48 18.07
CA LEU A 241 -15.14 -23.56 17.11
C LEU A 241 -13.64 -23.71 16.79
N ASN A 242 -12.97 -22.61 16.44
CA ASN A 242 -11.54 -22.62 16.15
C ASN A 242 -10.69 -23.05 17.34
N ARG A 243 -11.04 -22.63 18.56
CA ARG A 243 -10.36 -23.06 19.79
C ARG A 243 -10.49 -24.57 19.97
N THR A 244 -11.68 -25.11 19.76
CA THR A 244 -11.98 -26.54 19.89
C THR A 244 -11.23 -27.37 18.86
N ILE A 245 -11.24 -26.95 17.58
CA ILE A 245 -10.50 -27.62 16.50
C ILE A 245 -8.99 -27.64 16.80
N LYS A 246 -8.42 -26.51 17.25
CA LYS A 246 -7.00 -26.44 17.61
C LYS A 246 -6.65 -27.33 18.81
N CYS A 247 -7.52 -27.39 19.83
CA CYS A 247 -7.32 -28.26 20.98
C CYS A 247 -7.37 -29.74 20.57
N ASN A 248 -8.36 -30.15 19.77
CA ASN A 248 -8.50 -31.54 19.32
C ASN A 248 -7.33 -31.99 18.43
N ARG A 249 -6.81 -31.12 17.55
CA ARG A 249 -5.60 -31.43 16.76
C ARG A 249 -4.38 -31.67 17.66
N LYS A 250 -4.17 -30.84 18.68
CA LYS A 250 -3.07 -31.01 19.66
C LYS A 250 -3.18 -32.28 20.48
N VAL A 251 -4.39 -32.77 20.76
CA VAL A 251 -4.61 -34.04 21.47
C VAL A 251 -4.30 -35.22 20.54
N VAL A 252 -4.75 -35.18 19.28
CA VAL A 252 -4.48 -36.24 18.29
C VAL A 252 -2.98 -36.34 17.95
N GLU A 253 -2.27 -35.22 17.84
CA GLU A 253 -0.81 -35.21 17.63
C GLU A 253 -0.08 -35.86 18.80
N ARG A 254 -0.42 -35.52 20.06
CA ARG A 254 0.19 -36.16 21.23
C ARG A 254 -0.09 -37.66 21.32
N VAL A 255 -1.24 -38.14 20.85
CA VAL A 255 -1.57 -39.57 20.86
C VAL A 255 -0.84 -40.34 19.75
N ARG A 256 -0.38 -39.67 18.68
CA ARG A 256 0.46 -40.29 17.64
C ARG A 256 1.94 -40.34 17.98
N ASP A 257 2.38 -39.52 18.92
CA ASP A 257 3.77 -39.48 19.40
C ASP A 257 4.04 -40.47 20.55
N TYR A 258 3.06 -41.31 20.90
CA TYR A 258 3.18 -42.47 21.81
C TYR A 258 2.92 -43.77 21.04
#